data_AF-A0A7C8UZ25-F1
#
_entry.id   AF-A0A7C8UZ25-F1
#
_cell.length_a   1.000
_cell.length_b   1.000
_cell.length_c   1.000
_cell.angle_alpha   90.00
_cell.angle_beta   90.00
_cell.angle_gamma   90.00
#
_symmetry.space_group_name_H-M   'P 1'
#
loop_
_entity.id
_entity.type
_entity.pdbx_description
1 polymer ?
#
loop_
_entity_poly.entity_id
_entity_poly.type
_entity_poly.pdbx_seq_one_letter_code
_entity_poly.pdbx_strand_id
1 'polypeptide(L)'
;MVGGIGAPTPDLEYATLAKFDNLVATGAIIWGPSDPEYRDTELPHDIGLLDNIYDFPVEFRVAPAFSNRLGPVPSYVAGNSKPPPFIGPDPALVAARIGETHTLAFSKFCVLRPHFVLYPNQFERHSPDLTGQDLHAG
;
A
#
# COMPACT_ATOMS: atom_id res chain seq x y z
N MET A 1 10.57 43.95 7.77
CA MET A 1 10.68 42.70 8.53
C MET A 1 10.57 41.55 7.56
N VAL A 2 11.68 40.83 7.37
CA VAL A 2 11.81 39.75 6.38
C VAL A 2 11.19 38.49 7.01
N GLY A 3 10.02 38.10 6.52
CA GLY A 3 9.41 36.81 6.87
C GLY A 3 10.22 35.69 6.24
N GLY A 4 10.71 34.77 7.06
CA GLY A 4 11.54 33.64 6.63
C GLY A 4 10.82 32.79 5.60
N ILE A 5 11.51 32.55 4.49
CA ILE A 5 11.12 31.57 3.48
C ILE A 5 11.20 30.21 4.20
N GLY A 6 10.05 29.65 4.55
CA GLY A 6 9.96 28.28 5.07
C GLY A 6 10.71 27.37 4.11
N ALA A 7 11.60 26.52 4.66
CA ALA A 7 12.35 25.57 3.86
C ALA A 7 11.39 24.85 2.90
N PRO A 8 11.76 24.68 1.61
CA PRO A 8 10.92 23.95 0.68
C PRO A 8 10.66 22.58 1.27
N THR A 9 9.40 22.28 1.57
CA THR A 9 8.97 20.95 1.96
C THR A 9 9.50 20.02 0.86
N PRO A 10 10.35 19.03 1.19
CA PRO A 10 10.86 18.12 0.17
C PRO A 10 9.65 17.51 -0.55
N ASP A 11 9.77 17.39 -1.87
CA ASP A 11 8.76 16.72 -2.68
C ASP A 11 8.43 15.37 -2.03
N LEU A 12 7.15 15.18 -1.68
CA LEU A 12 6.68 14.03 -0.94
C LEU A 12 7.02 12.74 -1.70
N GLU A 13 6.94 12.78 -3.04
CA GLU A 13 7.31 11.66 -3.89
C GLU A 13 8.80 11.31 -3.71
N TYR A 14 9.69 12.27 -3.90
CA TYR A 14 11.13 12.07 -3.74
C TYR A 14 11.50 11.57 -2.33
N ALA A 15 10.94 12.20 -1.29
CA ALA A 15 11.21 11.84 0.10
C ALA A 15 10.74 10.42 0.44
N THR A 16 9.56 10.03 -0.07
CA THR A 16 9.00 8.69 0.19
C THR A 16 9.72 7.61 -0.61
N LEU A 17 10.17 7.89 -1.83
CA LEU A 17 11.00 6.96 -2.60
C LEU A 17 12.32 6.65 -1.90
N ALA A 18 13.04 7.68 -1.44
CA ALA A 18 14.30 7.49 -0.74
C ALA A 18 14.11 6.72 0.59
N LYS A 19 13.03 7.03 1.31
CA LYS A 19 12.68 6.32 2.54
C LYS A 19 12.30 4.86 2.27
N PHE A 20 11.56 4.58 1.20
CA PHE A 20 11.21 3.22 0.79
C PHE A 20 12.46 2.35 0.57
N ASP A 21 13.43 2.85 -0.20
CA ASP A 21 14.67 2.11 -0.48
C ASP A 21 15.44 1.75 0.79
N ASN A 22 15.51 2.68 1.73
CA ASN A 22 16.13 2.45 3.02
C ASN A 22 15.40 1.35 3.81
N LEU A 23 14.06 1.40 3.83
CA LEU A 23 13.23 0.39 4.50
C LEU A 23 13.34 -1.00 3.86
N VAL A 24 13.55 -1.08 2.54
CA VAL A 24 13.87 -2.34 1.85
C VAL A 24 15.28 -2.82 2.22
N ALA A 25 16.28 -1.94 2.17
CA ALA A 25 17.67 -2.28 2.47
C ALA A 25 17.87 -2.77 3.92
N THR A 26 17.08 -2.27 4.85
CA THR A 26 17.08 -2.68 6.27
C THR A 26 16.20 -3.90 6.56
N GLY A 27 15.45 -4.41 5.56
CA GLY A 27 14.53 -5.54 5.71
C GLY A 27 13.23 -5.22 6.44
N ALA A 28 12.93 -3.93 6.67
CA ALA A 28 11.67 -3.49 7.27
C ALA A 28 10.49 -3.66 6.31
N ILE A 29 10.71 -3.47 5.00
CA ILE A 29 9.77 -3.74 3.92
C ILE A 29 10.25 -4.95 3.11
N ILE A 30 9.32 -5.83 2.77
CA ILE A 30 9.55 -6.92 1.83
C ILE A 30 9.10 -6.43 0.45
N TRP A 31 10.08 -6.28 -0.42
CA TRP A 31 9.90 -5.92 -1.82
C TRP A 31 11.00 -6.56 -2.66
N GLY A 32 10.70 -6.83 -3.92
CA GLY A 32 11.67 -7.16 -4.94
C GLY A 32 11.13 -6.75 -6.30
N PRO A 33 11.99 -6.64 -7.32
CA PRO A 33 11.55 -6.32 -8.67
C PRO A 33 10.56 -7.37 -9.18
N SER A 34 9.49 -6.89 -9.81
CA SER A 34 8.47 -7.69 -10.47
C SER A 34 8.09 -6.99 -11.77
N ASP A 35 8.50 -7.56 -12.90
CA ASP A 35 8.18 -7.01 -14.21
C ASP A 35 6.71 -7.29 -14.55
N PRO A 36 5.94 -6.29 -15.02
CA PRO A 36 4.58 -6.50 -15.47
C PRO A 36 4.56 -7.23 -16.82
N GLU A 37 3.69 -8.22 -16.93
CA GLU A 37 3.34 -8.88 -18.18
C GLU A 37 1.90 -8.51 -18.53
N TYR A 38 1.74 -7.72 -19.60
CA TYR A 38 0.44 -7.34 -20.12
C TYR A 38 -0.07 -8.38 -21.11
N ARG A 39 -1.33 -8.77 -20.96
CA ARG A 39 -2.04 -9.66 -21.87
C ARG A 39 -3.39 -9.06 -22.21
N ASP A 40 -3.62 -8.86 -23.51
CA ASP A 40 -4.97 -8.66 -24.02
C ASP A 40 -5.67 -10.01 -23.91
N THR A 41 -6.69 -10.09 -23.06
CA THR A 41 -7.38 -11.36 -22.90
C THR A 41 -8.46 -11.45 -23.97
N GLU A 42 -8.15 -12.13 -25.08
CA GLU A 42 -9.17 -12.81 -25.88
C GLU A 42 -9.71 -13.99 -25.06
N LEU A 43 -10.43 -13.73 -23.95
CA LEU A 43 -10.97 -14.81 -23.13
C LEU A 43 -11.98 -15.58 -24.00
N PRO A 44 -11.81 -16.91 -24.18
CA PRO A 44 -12.87 -17.73 -24.77
C PRO A 44 -14.11 -17.60 -23.89
N HIS A 45 -15.25 -17.26 -24.50
CA HIS A 45 -16.56 -17.03 -23.89
C HIS A 45 -17.19 -18.28 -23.20
N ASP A 46 -16.43 -19.18 -22.59
CA ASP A 46 -17.00 -20.35 -21.86
C ASP A 46 -17.63 -19.98 -20.51
N ILE A 47 -17.75 -18.68 -20.23
CA ILE A 47 -18.63 -18.10 -19.19
C ILE A 47 -19.79 -17.30 -19.81
N GLY A 48 -20.31 -17.75 -20.96
CA GLY A 48 -21.74 -17.87 -21.30
C GLY A 48 -22.76 -16.77 -21.00
N LEU A 49 -22.39 -15.50 -20.79
CA LEU A 49 -23.37 -14.48 -20.38
C LEU A 49 -23.30 -13.11 -21.05
N LEU A 50 -22.41 -12.84 -22.01
CA LEU A 50 -22.38 -11.53 -22.69
C LEU A 50 -22.01 -11.65 -24.18
N ASP A 51 -22.88 -11.12 -25.05
CA ASP A 51 -22.77 -11.09 -26.53
C ASP A 51 -21.77 -10.04 -27.07
N ASN A 52 -20.99 -9.39 -26.21
CA ASN A 52 -20.02 -8.36 -26.61
C ASN A 52 -18.60 -8.80 -26.26
N ILE A 53 -17.72 -8.80 -27.26
CA ILE A 53 -16.27 -8.93 -27.08
C ILE A 53 -15.78 -7.64 -26.42
N TYR A 54 -15.28 -7.73 -25.19
CA TYR A 54 -14.58 -6.63 -24.54
C TYR A 54 -13.11 -7.01 -24.41
N ASP A 55 -12.22 -6.23 -25.02
CA ASP A 55 -10.80 -6.30 -24.72
C ASP A 55 -10.61 -5.89 -23.26
N PHE A 56 -10.24 -6.84 -22.42
CA PHE A 56 -9.92 -6.60 -21.01
C PHE A 56 -8.41 -6.76 -20.81
N PRO A 57 -7.64 -5.67 -20.79
CA PRO A 57 -6.20 -5.76 -20.58
C PRO A 57 -5.92 -6.22 -19.14
N VAL A 58 -5.14 -7.29 -18.99
CA VAL A 58 -4.72 -7.82 -17.69
C VAL A 58 -3.22 -7.63 -17.51
N GLU A 59 -2.82 -7.19 -16.32
CA GLU A 59 -1.43 -7.10 -15.89
C GLU A 59 -1.11 -8.24 -14.91
N PHE A 60 -0.16 -9.10 -15.27
CA PHE A 60 0.38 -10.13 -14.38
C PHE A 60 1.71 -9.67 -13.81
N ARG A 61 1.93 -9.90 -12.50
CA ARG A 61 3.22 -9.69 -11.85
C ARG A 61 3.60 -10.91 -11.03
N VAL A 62 4.78 -11.45 -11.30
CA VAL A 62 5.42 -12.43 -10.43
C VAL A 62 6.23 -11.66 -9.41
N ALA A 63 5.98 -11.88 -8.12
CA ALA A 63 6.69 -11.21 -7.04
C ALA A 63 7.49 -12.23 -6.19
N PRO A 64 8.72 -12.59 -6.61
CA PRO A 64 9.53 -13.61 -5.95
C PRO A 64 9.86 -13.27 -4.49
N ALA A 65 9.87 -12.00 -4.11
CA ALA A 65 10.14 -11.56 -2.73
C ALA A 65 9.18 -12.19 -1.69
N PHE A 66 8.01 -12.69 -2.12
CA PHE A 66 7.05 -13.36 -1.24
C PHE A 66 7.26 -14.87 -1.11
N SER A 67 8.08 -15.51 -1.96
CA SER A 67 8.24 -16.97 -1.97
C SER A 67 8.85 -17.53 -0.68
N ASN A 68 9.63 -16.72 0.04
CA ASN A 68 10.26 -17.11 1.31
C ASN A 68 9.33 -16.94 2.53
N ARG A 69 8.07 -16.53 2.35
CA ARG A 69 7.08 -16.49 3.44
C ARG A 69 6.45 -17.86 3.70
N LEU A 70 7.28 -18.78 4.21
CA LEU A 70 6.85 -20.00 4.91
C LEU A 70 7.10 -19.90 6.42
N GLY A 71 7.19 -18.69 6.97
CA GLY A 71 7.03 -18.52 8.42
C GLY A 71 5.57 -18.81 8.79
N PRO A 72 5.30 -19.61 9.83
CA PRO A 72 3.93 -20.00 10.16
C PRO A 72 3.06 -18.75 10.29
N VAL A 73 1.90 -18.75 9.62
CA VAL A 73 0.82 -17.83 9.94
C VAL A 73 0.67 -17.88 11.46
N PRO A 74 0.79 -16.76 12.20
CA PRO A 74 0.71 -16.81 13.65
C PRO A 74 -0.60 -17.48 14.02
N SER A 75 -0.54 -18.69 14.57
CA SER A 75 -1.74 -19.33 15.12
C SER A 75 -2.27 -18.36 16.17
N TYR A 76 -3.54 -17.99 16.06
CA TYR A 76 -4.20 -17.17 17.05
C TYR A 76 -4.11 -17.89 18.42
N VAL A 77 -3.13 -17.52 19.24
CA VAL A 77 -3.06 -17.96 20.63
C VAL A 77 -3.95 -16.98 21.38
N ALA A 78 -5.13 -17.46 21.81
CA ALA A 78 -6.04 -16.69 22.65
C ALA A 78 -5.27 -16.13 23.85
N GLY A 79 -5.14 -14.80 23.92
CA GLY A 79 -4.37 -14.08 24.94
C GLY A 79 -3.24 -13.18 24.42
N ASN A 80 -2.74 -13.42 23.20
CA ASN A 80 -1.74 -12.55 22.54
C ASN A 80 -2.34 -11.85 21.31
N SER A 81 -3.40 -11.06 21.51
CA SER A 81 -3.90 -10.21 20.43
C SER A 81 -2.83 -9.17 20.10
N LYS A 82 -2.11 -9.36 18.99
CA LYS A 82 -1.31 -8.28 18.41
C LYS A 82 -2.25 -7.08 18.26
N PRO A 83 -1.81 -5.86 18.62
CA PRO A 83 -2.61 -4.68 18.35
C PRO A 83 -2.98 -4.68 16.86
N PRO A 84 -4.20 -4.25 16.51
CA PRO A 84 -4.61 -4.20 15.12
C PRO A 84 -3.58 -3.37 14.32
N PRO A 85 -3.26 -3.79 13.07
CA PRO A 85 -2.07 -3.35 12.34
C PRO A 85 -1.96 -1.83 12.12
N PHE A 86 -3.07 -1.10 12.26
CA PHE A 86 -3.16 0.35 12.05
C PHE A 86 -3.33 1.16 13.35
N ILE A 87 -3.42 0.50 14.52
CA ILE A 87 -3.41 1.16 15.83
C ILE A 87 -1.99 1.09 16.40
N GLY A 88 -1.30 2.22 16.41
CA GLY A 88 0.12 2.31 16.79
C GLY A 88 1.07 1.66 15.79
N PRO A 89 1.00 2.00 14.49
CA PRO A 89 1.90 1.44 13.49
C PRO A 89 3.33 1.87 13.78
N ASP A 90 4.28 1.04 13.34
CA ASP A 90 5.70 1.34 13.45
C ASP A 90 5.97 2.74 12.87
N PRO A 91 6.45 3.71 13.67
CA PRO A 91 6.75 5.05 13.20
C PRO A 91 7.72 5.08 12.02
N ALA A 92 8.57 4.05 11.88
CA ALA A 92 9.46 3.91 10.73
C ALA A 92 8.68 3.76 9.41
N LEU A 93 7.50 3.16 9.42
CA LEU A 93 6.66 2.93 8.25
C LEU A 93 5.74 4.11 7.90
N VAL A 94 5.65 5.14 8.73
CA VAL A 94 4.82 6.33 8.43
C VAL A 94 5.51 7.17 7.36
N ALA A 95 4.86 7.38 6.22
CA ALA A 95 5.34 8.24 5.14
C ALA A 95 5.01 9.72 5.43
N ALA A 96 3.74 10.00 5.74
CA ALA A 96 3.27 11.35 6.06
C ALA A 96 1.95 11.32 6.86
N ARG A 97 1.62 12.46 7.49
CA ARG A 97 0.27 12.72 8.02
C ARG A 97 -0.49 13.55 6.99
N ILE A 98 -1.70 13.12 6.67
CA ILE A 98 -2.56 13.76 5.68
C ILE A 98 -3.70 14.44 6.42
N GLY A 99 -3.55 15.76 6.58
CA GLY A 99 -4.42 16.54 7.46
C GLY A 99 -4.42 16.01 8.90
N GLU A 100 -5.54 16.18 9.59
CA GLU A 100 -5.72 15.71 10.97
C GLU A 100 -6.34 14.30 11.05
N THR A 101 -6.86 13.80 9.94
CA THR A 101 -7.71 12.60 9.92
C THR A 101 -6.99 11.35 9.44
N HIS A 102 -5.97 11.47 8.59
CA HIS A 102 -5.35 10.32 7.93
C HIS A 102 -3.85 10.23 8.12
N THR A 103 -3.33 9.01 7.96
CA THR A 103 -1.90 8.72 7.84
C THR A 103 -1.63 7.92 6.59
N LEU A 104 -0.62 8.35 5.84
CA LEU A 104 -0.03 7.61 4.75
C LEU A 104 1.14 6.79 5.31
N ALA A 105 1.10 5.47 5.17
CA ALA A 105 2.20 4.58 5.57
C ALA A 105 2.60 3.64 4.44
N PHE A 106 3.82 3.13 4.49
CA PHE A 106 4.28 2.08 3.59
C PHE A 106 3.60 0.75 3.91
N SER A 107 3.18 0.03 2.87
CA SER A 107 2.87 -1.39 3.03
C SER A 107 4.16 -2.14 3.39
N LYS A 108 4.08 -3.07 4.34
CA LYS A 108 5.21 -3.96 4.67
C LYS A 108 5.48 -4.99 3.56
N PHE A 109 4.50 -5.18 2.67
CA PHE A 109 4.45 -6.20 1.65
C PHE A 109 4.15 -5.51 0.32
N CYS A 110 5.19 -5.26 -0.46
CA CYS A 110 5.07 -4.44 -1.67
C CYS A 110 5.34 -5.27 -2.90
N VAL A 111 4.43 -5.19 -3.87
CA VAL A 111 4.67 -5.60 -5.25
C VAL A 111 5.18 -4.37 -6.02
N LEU A 112 4.52 -3.23 -5.84
CA LEU A 112 4.90 -1.95 -6.44
C LEU A 112 5.85 -1.16 -5.54
N ARG A 113 6.78 -0.44 -6.18
CA ARG A 113 7.70 0.47 -5.50
C ARG A 113 7.29 1.93 -5.78
N PRO A 114 6.88 2.71 -4.77
CA PRO A 114 6.41 2.29 -3.44
C PRO A 114 4.91 1.91 -3.47
N HIS A 115 4.46 1.14 -2.46
CA HIS A 115 3.03 0.89 -2.23
C HIS A 115 2.67 1.41 -0.83
N PHE A 116 1.63 2.23 -0.79
CA PHE A 116 1.15 2.88 0.43
C PHE A 116 -0.21 2.35 0.87
N VAL A 117 -0.49 2.55 2.16
CA VAL A 117 -1.82 2.43 2.74
C VAL A 117 -2.16 3.77 3.38
N LEU A 118 -3.28 4.35 2.96
CA LEU A 118 -3.91 5.50 3.62
C LEU A 118 -4.94 4.95 4.60
N TYR A 119 -4.85 5.32 5.87
CA TYR A 119 -5.79 4.88 6.90
C TYR A 119 -6.16 6.01 7.86
N PRO A 120 -7.38 5.97 8.44
CA PRO A 120 -7.82 6.96 9.41
C PRO A 120 -7.01 6.85 10.71
N ASN A 121 -6.74 7.99 11.33
CA ASN A 121 -6.00 8.10 12.60
C ASN A 121 -6.77 7.48 13.78
N GLN A 122 -8.09 7.33 13.62
CA GLN A 122 -8.96 6.63 14.57
C GLN A 122 -9.41 5.30 13.94
N PHE A 123 -9.64 4.30 14.79
CA PHE A 123 -10.10 3.01 14.31
C PHE A 123 -11.51 3.13 13.73
N GLU A 124 -11.64 2.74 12.48
CA GLU A 124 -12.92 2.63 11.77
C GLU A 124 -13.04 1.24 11.14
N ARG A 125 -14.28 0.76 10.98
CA ARG A 125 -14.54 -0.50 10.28
C ARG A 125 -14.29 -0.29 8.78
N HIS A 126 -13.89 -1.33 8.05
CA HIS A 126 -13.72 -1.26 6.59
C HIS A 126 -15.03 -1.41 5.79
N SER A 127 -16.16 -1.59 6.46
CA SER A 127 -17.48 -1.78 5.85
C SER A 127 -18.24 -0.50 5.43
N PRO A 128 -18.04 0.68 6.04
CA PRO A 128 -18.71 1.91 5.61
C PRO A 128 -18.19 2.38 4.25
N ASP A 129 -19.00 3.21 3.59
CA ASP A 129 -18.63 3.90 2.35
C ASP A 129 -17.52 4.93 2.61
N LEU A 130 -16.73 5.23 1.57
CA LEU A 130 -15.75 6.30 1.60
C LEU A 130 -16.44 7.66 1.83
N THR A 131 -15.93 8.42 2.79
CA THR A 131 -16.40 9.77 3.10
C THR A 131 -15.76 10.80 2.18
N GLY A 132 -16.33 12.02 2.15
CA GLY A 132 -15.71 13.14 1.42
C GLY A 132 -14.31 13.51 1.93
N GLN A 133 -13.99 13.21 3.20
CA GLN A 133 -12.65 13.42 3.75
C GLN A 133 -11.66 12.40 3.21
N ASP A 134 -12.08 11.14 3.06
CA ASP A 134 -11.25 10.06 2.53
C ASP A 134 -10.89 10.33 1.07
N LEU A 135 -11.89 10.78 0.28
CA LEU A 135 -11.70 11.14 -1.12
C LEU A 135 -10.81 12.38 -1.31
N HIS A 136 -10.78 13.30 -0.35
CA HIS A 136 -9.90 14.48 -0.39
C HIS A 136 -8.47 14.15 0.05
N ALA A 137 -8.29 13.10 0.84
CA ALA A 137 -7.00 12.67 1.35
C ALA A 137 -6.23 11.75 0.38
N GLY A 138 -6.93 11.12 -0.57
CA GLY A 138 -6.35 10.30 -1.65
C GLY A 138 -5.99 11.11 -2.87
#